data_AF-A0A2M7EX89-F1
#
_entry.id   AF-A0A2M7EX89-F1
#
_cell.length_a   1.000
_cell.length_b   1.000
_cell.length_c   1.000
_cell.angle_alpha   90.00
_cell.angle_beta   90.00
_cell.angle_gamma   90.00
#
_symmetry.space_group_name_H-M   'P 1'
#
loop_
_entity.id
_entity.type
_entity.pdbx_description
1 polymer ?
#
loop_
_entity_poly.entity_id
_entity_poly.type
_entity_poly.pdbx_seq_one_letter_code
_entity_poly.pdbx_strand_id
1 'polypeptide(L)'
;MPRLSIDISPEDHQKLKAIAALKGQSIKDYVLGRALGDTPSVAGMSEDQAFMALANFLEPRIEQARRGQLSRKSVEEIRREERKRAGV
;
A
#
# COMPACT_ATOMS: atom_id res chain seq x y z
N MET A 1 -14.14 18.81 -5.45
CA MET A 1 -13.27 17.63 -5.28
C MET A 1 -11.86 18.00 -5.71
N PRO A 2 -10.83 17.70 -4.91
CA PRO A 2 -9.43 17.90 -5.29
C PRO A 2 -9.10 17.08 -6.55
N ARG A 3 -8.31 17.66 -7.46
CA ARG A 3 -7.90 17.04 -8.73
C ARG A 3 -6.37 16.92 -8.72
N LEU A 4 -5.85 15.76 -9.10
CA LEU A 4 -4.43 15.50 -9.29
C LEU A 4 -4.16 15.35 -10.79
N SER A 5 -3.31 16.20 -11.34
CA SER A 5 -2.82 16.10 -12.73
C SER A 5 -1.44 15.48 -12.72
N ILE A 6 -1.21 14.47 -13.57
CA ILE A 6 0.05 13.74 -13.65
C ILE A 6 0.49 13.73 -15.11
N ASP A 7 1.69 14.24 -15.38
CA ASP A 7 2.29 14.17 -16.72
C ASP A 7 3.05 12.85 -16.88
N ILE A 8 2.68 12.09 -17.90
CA ILE A 8 3.31 10.80 -18.25
C ILE A 8 3.41 10.65 -19.76
N SER A 9 4.36 9.83 -20.21
CA SER A 9 4.46 9.49 -21.63
C SER A 9 3.23 8.71 -22.11
N PRO A 10 2.88 8.77 -23.41
CA PRO A 10 1.78 7.98 -23.96
C PRO A 10 1.95 6.46 -23.74
N GLU A 11 3.19 5.99 -23.84
CA GLU A 11 3.55 4.58 -23.64
C GLU A 11 3.33 4.15 -22.19
N ASP A 12 3.71 4.98 -21.22
CA ASP A 12 3.52 4.68 -19.80
C ASP A 12 2.05 4.75 -19.41
N HIS A 13 1.28 5.67 -19.99
CA HIS A 13 -0.17 5.68 -19.84
C HIS A 13 -0.79 4.37 -20.33
N GLN A 14 -0.33 3.84 -21.47
CA GLN A 14 -0.84 2.58 -22.02
C GLN A 14 -0.51 1.38 -21.14
N LYS A 15 0.73 1.30 -20.63
CA LYS A 15 1.14 0.27 -19.65
C LYS A 15 0.28 0.36 -18.39
N LEU A 16 0.08 1.56 -17.85
CA LEU A 16 -0.69 1.81 -16.64
C LEU A 16 -2.15 1.38 -16.80
N LYS A 17 -2.75 1.71 -17.95
CA LYS A 17 -4.11 1.30 -18.31
C LYS A 17 -4.25 -0.22 -18.40
N ALA A 18 -3.29 -0.89 -19.04
CA ALA A 18 -3.28 -2.34 -19.15
C ALA A 18 -3.20 -3.01 -17.76
N ILE A 19 -2.31 -2.54 -16.90
CA ILE A 19 -2.15 -3.09 -15.55
C ILE A 19 -3.43 -2.87 -14.70
N ALA A 20 -4.04 -1.69 -14.79
CA ALA A 20 -5.29 -1.41 -14.09
C ALA A 20 -6.42 -2.35 -14.55
N ALA A 21 -6.55 -2.57 -15.86
CA ALA A 21 -7.52 -3.50 -16.43
C ALA A 21 -7.29 -4.95 -15.98
N LEU A 22 -6.02 -5.40 -15.92
CA LEU A 22 -5.67 -6.73 -15.40
C LEU A 22 -6.06 -6.92 -13.93
N LYS A 23 -6.07 -5.84 -13.14
CA LYS A 23 -6.53 -5.86 -11.74
C LYS A 23 -8.05 -5.67 -11.60
N GLY A 24 -8.79 -5.49 -12.69
CA GLY A 24 -10.22 -5.21 -12.66
C GLY A 24 -10.56 -3.85 -12.05
N GLN A 25 -9.61 -2.91 -12.03
CA GLN A 25 -9.75 -1.59 -11.42
C GLN A 25 -9.73 -0.50 -12.49
N SER A 26 -10.37 0.64 -12.22
CA SER A 26 -10.20 1.80 -13.08
C SER A 26 -8.76 2.33 -12.99
N ILE A 27 -8.26 2.95 -14.06
CA ILE A 27 -6.92 3.57 -14.03
C ILE A 27 -6.80 4.59 -12.90
N LYS A 28 -7.88 5.31 -12.59
CA LYS A 28 -7.96 6.27 -11.49
C LYS A 28 -7.72 5.59 -10.14
N ASP A 29 -8.44 4.51 -9.85
CA ASP A 29 -8.36 3.82 -8.56
C ASP A 29 -7.01 3.11 -8.40
N TYR A 30 -6.52 2.51 -9.49
CA TYR A 30 -5.21 1.86 -9.52
C TYR A 30 -4.07 2.85 -9.24
N VAL A 31 -4.11 4.05 -9.86
CA VAL A 31 -3.09 5.08 -9.66
C VAL A 31 -3.19 5.71 -8.28
N LEU A 32 -4.39 6.01 -7.79
CA LEU A 32 -4.57 6.57 -6.45
C LEU A 32 -4.09 5.60 -5.36
N GLY A 33 -4.50 4.32 -5.42
CA GLY A 33 -4.06 3.32 -4.45
C GLY A 33 -2.55 3.09 -4.47
N ARG A 34 -1.93 3.13 -5.66
CA ARG A 34 -0.47 2.96 -5.79
C ARG A 34 0.33 4.20 -5.39
N ALA A 35 -0.17 5.41 -5.66
CA ALA A 35 0.54 6.65 -5.35
C ALA A 35 0.38 7.09 -3.89
N LEU A 36 -0.78 6.81 -3.28
CA LEU A 36 -1.10 7.20 -1.91
C LEU A 36 -0.93 6.05 -0.89
N GLY A 37 -0.69 4.83 -1.39
CA GLY A 37 -0.57 3.61 -0.58
C GLY A 37 -1.92 3.07 -0.10
N ASP A 38 -1.94 1.78 0.27
CA ASP A 38 -3.12 1.12 0.87
C ASP A 38 -3.31 1.46 2.36
N THR A 39 -2.57 2.44 2.88
CA THR A 39 -2.76 2.90 4.26
C THR A 39 -4.11 3.59 4.35
N PRO A 40 -5.02 3.15 5.24
CA PRO A 40 -6.29 3.81 5.46
C PRO A 40 -6.04 5.30 5.71
N SER A 41 -6.61 6.17 4.87
CA SER A 41 -6.51 7.61 5.07
C SER A 41 -7.20 7.94 6.39
N VAL A 42 -6.43 8.26 7.42
CA VAL A 42 -6.95 8.69 8.73
C VAL A 42 -7.53 10.11 8.64
N ALA A 43 -7.27 10.82 7.55
CA ALA A 43 -7.79 12.15 7.30
C ALA A 43 -9.33 12.11 7.11
N GLY A 44 -10.04 12.76 8.03
CA GLY A 44 -11.51 12.83 8.03
C GLY A 44 -12.22 11.71 8.78
N MET A 45 -11.48 10.78 9.40
CA MET A 45 -12.05 9.78 10.31
C MET A 45 -12.36 10.42 11.67
N SER A 46 -13.47 10.00 12.29
CA SER A 46 -13.63 10.22 13.73
C SER A 46 -12.58 9.42 14.51
N GLU A 47 -12.33 9.79 15.77
CA GLU A 47 -11.39 9.07 16.63
C GLU A 47 -11.74 7.58 16.75
N ASP A 48 -13.03 7.26 16.92
CA ASP A 48 -13.52 5.87 16.97
C ASP A 48 -13.24 5.12 15.66
N GLN A 49 -13.43 5.77 14.51
CA GLN A 49 -13.17 5.16 13.20
C GLN A 49 -11.67 4.90 13.00
N ALA A 50 -10.82 5.84 13.42
CA ALA A 50 -9.37 5.67 13.38
C ALA A 50 -8.91 4.54 14.31
N PHE A 51 -9.50 4.44 15.50
CA PHE A 51 -9.20 3.39 16.47
C PHE A 51 -9.62 2.01 15.95
N MET A 52 -10.81 1.88 15.36
CA MET A 52 -11.27 0.64 14.73
C MET A 52 -10.40 0.25 13.54
N ALA A 53 -9.98 1.21 12.70
CA ALA A 53 -9.08 0.96 11.58
C ALA A 53 -7.72 0.41 12.06
N LEU A 54 -7.18 0.97 13.15
CA LEU A 54 -5.96 0.48 13.78
C LEU A 54 -6.14 -0.93 14.36
N ALA A 55 -7.24 -1.19 15.06
CA ALA A 55 -7.54 -2.51 15.62
C ALA A 55 -7.59 -3.58 14.51
N ASN A 56 -8.34 -3.32 13.44
CA ASN A 56 -8.46 -4.22 12.29
C ASN A 56 -7.12 -4.45 11.59
N PHE A 57 -6.27 -3.43 11.53
CA PHE A 57 -4.93 -3.54 10.95
C PHE A 57 -3.98 -4.41 11.79
N LEU A 58 -4.11 -4.35 13.12
CA LEU A 58 -3.24 -5.09 14.06
C LEU A 58 -3.70 -6.53 14.31
N GLU A 59 -5.00 -6.82 14.23
CA GLU A 59 -5.56 -8.14 14.45
C GLU A 59 -4.85 -9.29 13.69
N PRO A 60 -4.64 -9.21 12.36
CA PRO A 60 -3.92 -10.27 11.65
C PRO A 60 -2.46 -10.42 12.11
N ARG A 61 -1.80 -9.34 12.56
CA ARG A 61 -0.41 -9.40 13.06
C ARG A 61 -0.34 -10.06 14.43
N ILE A 62 -1.34 -9.82 15.29
CA ILE A 62 -1.47 -10.49 16.59
C ILE A 62 -1.67 -11.99 16.38
N GLU A 63 -2.53 -12.38 15.44
CA GLU A 63 -2.75 -13.79 15.10
C GLU A 63 -1.50 -14.47 14.53
N GLN A 64 -0.74 -13.78 13.66
CA GLN A 64 0.56 -14.27 13.18
C GLN A 64 1.55 -14.48 14.33
N ALA A 65 1.65 -13.52 15.25
CA ALA A 65 2.53 -13.62 16.41
C ALA A 65 2.14 -14.78 17.34
N ARG A 66 0.84 -14.97 17.60
CA ARG A 66 0.30 -16.11 18.37
C ARG A 66 0.64 -17.46 17.74
N ARG A 67 0.68 -17.51 16.41
CA ARG A 67 1.09 -18.71 15.63
C ARG A 67 2.63 -18.88 15.56
N GLY A 68 3.40 -18.00 16.20
CA GLY A 68 4.87 -18.04 16.15
C GLY A 68 5.46 -17.67 14.79
N GLN A 69 4.69 -17.02 13.92
CA GLN A 69 5.12 -16.59 12.59
C GLN A 69 5.94 -15.28 12.68
N LEU A 70 7.07 -15.34 13.38
CA LEU A 70 7.97 -14.22 13.56
C LEU A 70 9.11 -14.27 12.54
N SER A 71 9.57 -13.10 12.09
CA SER A 71 10.79 -13.01 11.30
C SER A 71 11.99 -13.43 12.14
N ARG A 72 12.80 -14.34 11.61
CA ARG A 72 14.11 -14.72 12.19
C ARG A 72 15.24 -13.80 11.72
N LYS A 73 14.95 -12.85 10.82
CA LYS A 73 15.93 -11.93 10.27
C LYS A 73 16.27 -10.87 11.30
N SER A 74 17.55 -10.54 11.38
CA SER A 74 18.01 -9.36 12.10
C SER A 74 17.54 -8.08 11.39
N VAL A 75 17.55 -6.96 12.12
CA VAL A 75 17.19 -5.64 11.57
C VAL A 75 18.05 -5.28 10.35
N GLU A 76 19.35 -5.59 10.39
CA GLU A 76 20.27 -5.33 9.27
C GLU A 76 19.94 -6.15 8.02
N GLU A 77 19.54 -7.41 8.19
CA GLU A 77 19.12 -8.26 7.09
C GLU A 77 17.84 -7.75 6.44
N ILE A 78 16.85 -7.34 7.26
CA ILE A 78 15.60 -6.74 6.80
C ILE A 78 15.91 -5.45 6.01
N ARG A 79 16.75 -4.57 6.56
CA ARG A 79 17.13 -3.32 5.90
C ARG A 79 17.80 -3.55 4.55
N ARG A 80 18.74 -4.51 4.48
CA ARG A 80 19.45 -4.85 3.25
C ARG A 80 18.51 -5.42 2.19
N GLU A 81 17.58 -6.27 2.58
CA GLU A 81 16.60 -6.87 1.67
C GLU A 81 15.63 -5.84 1.10
N GLU A 82 15.09 -4.94 1.94
CA GLU A 82 14.18 -3.90 1.47
C GLU A 82 14.88 -2.90 0.55
N ARG A 83 16.17 -2.58 0.78
CA ARG A 83 16.98 -1.77 -0.15
C ARG A 83 17.13 -2.43 -1.51
N LYS A 84 17.50 -3.73 -1.53
CA LYS A 84 17.54 -4.52 -2.77
C LYS A 84 16.19 -4.55 -3.49
N ARG A 85 15.08 -4.70 -2.75
CA ARG A 85 13.72 -4.70 -3.29
C ARG A 85 13.33 -3.34 -3.88
N ALA A 86 13.77 -2.25 -3.24
CA ALA A 86 13.56 -0.89 -3.72
C ALA A 86 14.49 -0.49 -4.89
N GLY A 87 15.50 -1.32 -5.21
CA GLY A 87 16.46 -1.05 -6.29
C GLY A 87 17.49 0.04 -5.94
N VAL A 88 17.75 0.26 -4.65
CA VAL A 88 18.70 1.26 -4.12
C VAL A 88 19.83 0.59 -3.35
#